data_AF-A0A6D1ACI3-F1
#
_entry.id   AF-A0A6D1ACI3-F1
#
_cell.length_a   1.000
_cell.length_b   1.000
_cell.length_c   1.000
_cell.angle_alpha   90.00
_cell.angle_beta   90.00
_cell.angle_gamma   90.00
#
_symmetry.space_group_name_H-M   'P 1'
#
loop_
_entity.id
_entity.type
_entity.pdbx_description
1 polymer ?
#
loop_
_entity_poly.entity_id
_entity_poly.type
_entity_poly.pdbx_seq_one_letter_code
_entity_poly.pdbx_strand_id
1 'polypeptide(L)'
;ETTGFNIFNASSYLTIDENGPVALSETFVQDVNEILNRNGVEETLVVDLSPKFVVGYVESKEKHPNADKLSVCKVNVGEETLQIVCGAPN
;
A
#
# COMPACT_ATOMS: atom_id res chain seq x y z
N GLU A 1 -10.54 -9.94 -14.94
CA GLU A 1 -9.62 -8.98 -14.32
C GLU A 1 -8.22 -9.54 -14.43
N THR A 2 -7.24 -8.71 -14.76
CA THR A 2 -5.87 -9.18 -14.95
C THR A 2 -5.23 -9.50 -13.60
N THR A 3 -4.70 -10.72 -13.46
CA THR A 3 -4.12 -11.20 -12.19
C THR A 3 -2.61 -11.03 -12.13
N GLY A 4 -1.97 -10.67 -13.23
CA GLY A 4 -0.53 -10.43 -13.33
C GLY A 4 0.00 -10.45 -14.76
N PHE A 5 1.26 -10.01 -14.91
CA PHE A 5 1.97 -9.97 -16.19
C PHE A 5 3.26 -10.80 -16.10
N ASN A 6 3.61 -11.48 -17.18
CA ASN A 6 4.91 -12.13 -17.34
C ASN A 6 5.70 -11.41 -18.43
N ILE A 7 6.79 -10.74 -18.05
CA ILE A 7 7.69 -10.05 -18.98
C ILE A 7 8.86 -10.98 -19.28
N PHE A 8 8.86 -11.55 -20.49
CA PHE A 8 9.97 -12.39 -20.95
C PHE A 8 11.18 -11.53 -21.30
N ASN A 9 12.38 -12.06 -21.04
CA ASN A 9 13.64 -11.35 -21.27
C ASN A 9 13.68 -9.97 -20.59
N ALA A 10 13.15 -9.84 -19.37
CA ALA A 10 13.09 -8.56 -18.65
C ALA A 10 14.43 -7.82 -18.62
N SER A 11 15.56 -8.53 -18.56
CA SER A 11 16.91 -7.94 -18.59
C SER A 11 17.25 -7.13 -19.84
N SER A 12 16.53 -7.30 -20.96
CA SER A 12 16.70 -6.43 -22.15
C SER A 12 15.95 -5.10 -22.04
N TYR A 13 15.02 -5.00 -21.10
CA TYR A 13 14.18 -3.81 -20.90
C TYR A 13 14.62 -3.00 -19.69
N LEU A 14 15.08 -3.66 -18.63
CA LEU A 14 15.40 -3.05 -17.34
C LEU A 14 16.63 -3.69 -16.72
N THR A 15 17.43 -2.89 -16.03
CA THR A 15 18.58 -3.35 -15.25
C THR A 15 18.17 -3.42 -13.78
N ILE A 16 18.30 -4.59 -13.17
CA ILE A 16 18.07 -4.79 -11.74
C ILE A 16 19.41 -5.17 -11.12
N ASP A 17 19.99 -4.26 -10.34
CA ASP A 17 21.24 -4.48 -9.63
C ASP A 17 21.03 -5.08 -8.23
N GLU A 18 19.79 -5.15 -7.76
CA GLU A 18 19.43 -5.69 -6.46
C GLU A 18 19.36 -7.22 -6.47
N ASN A 19 19.90 -7.84 -5.41
CA ASN A 19 19.76 -9.28 -5.17
C ASN A 19 18.65 -9.52 -4.15
N GLY A 20 17.57 -10.18 -4.58
CA GLY A 20 16.44 -10.54 -3.72
C GLY A 20 15.14 -9.86 -4.14
N PRO A 21 14.19 -9.66 -3.21
CA PRO A 21 12.96 -8.93 -3.49
C PRO A 21 13.27 -7.48 -3.83
N VAL A 22 12.89 -7.06 -5.03
CA VAL A 22 13.00 -5.66 -5.47
C VAL A 22 11.78 -4.91 -4.96
N ALA A 23 12.01 -3.80 -4.28
CA ALA A 23 10.91 -2.95 -3.81
C ALA A 23 10.22 -2.25 -5.00
N LEU A 24 8.90 -2.13 -4.94
CA LEU A 24 8.16 -1.32 -5.91
C LEU A 24 8.45 0.16 -5.66
N SER A 25 9.16 0.78 -6.59
CA SER A 25 9.34 2.24 -6.64
C SER A 25 8.48 2.85 -7.74
N GLU A 26 8.29 4.17 -7.69
CA GLU A 26 7.59 4.90 -8.73
C GLU A 26 8.27 4.73 -10.09
N THR A 27 9.61 4.79 -10.12
CA THR A 27 10.40 4.60 -11.36
C THR A 27 10.23 3.20 -11.92
N PHE A 28 10.27 2.17 -11.07
CA PHE A 28 10.11 0.78 -11.50
C PHE A 28 8.72 0.53 -12.12
N VAL A 29 7.67 1.11 -11.53
CA VAL A 29 6.31 0.99 -12.06
C VAL A 29 6.17 1.71 -13.40
N GLN A 30 6.81 2.88 -13.54
CA GLN A 30 6.85 3.61 -14.81
C GLN A 30 7.55 2.79 -15.90
N ASP A 31 8.70 2.20 -15.59
CA ASP A 31 9.45 1.34 -16.52
C ASP A 31 8.60 0.13 -16.96
N VAL A 32 7.94 -0.53 -16.01
CA VAL A 32 7.04 -1.65 -16.31
C VAL A 32 5.88 -1.20 -17.20
N ASN A 33 5.25 -0.06 -16.90
CA ASN A 33 4.17 0.48 -17.73
C ASN A 33 4.63 0.85 -19.14
N GLU A 34 5.85 1.36 -19.31
CA GLU A 34 6.41 1.62 -20.64
C GLU A 34 6.62 0.31 -21.41
N ILE A 35 7.11 -0.74 -20.74
CA ILE A 35 7.29 -2.07 -21.34
C ILE A 35 5.95 -2.65 -21.77
N LEU A 36 4.92 -2.57 -20.92
CA LEU A 36 3.58 -3.04 -21.24
C LEU A 36 3.02 -2.33 -22.48
N ASN A 37 3.07 -0.99 -22.49
CA ASN A 37 2.60 -0.19 -23.62
C ASN A 37 3.37 -0.48 -24.93
N ARG A 38 4.70 -0.60 -24.87
CA ARG A 38 5.54 -0.90 -26.04
C ARG A 38 5.22 -2.27 -26.65
N ASN A 39 4.74 -3.21 -25.85
CA ASN A 39 4.33 -4.55 -26.28
C ASN A 39 2.82 -4.66 -26.58
N GLY A 40 2.10 -3.53 -26.65
CA GLY A 40 0.69 -3.47 -27.04
C GLY A 40 -0.31 -3.82 -25.93
N VAL A 41 0.12 -3.79 -24.67
CA VAL A 41 -0.76 -3.93 -23.51
C VAL A 41 -1.26 -2.54 -23.12
N GLU A 42 -2.56 -2.29 -23.26
CA GLU A 42 -3.19 -1.00 -22.94
C GLU A 42 -3.44 -0.80 -21.44
N GLU A 43 -3.34 -1.87 -20.66
CA GLU A 43 -3.52 -1.83 -19.21
C GLU A 43 -2.31 -1.21 -18.51
N THR A 44 -2.57 -0.32 -17.56
CA THR A 44 -1.55 0.38 -16.77
C THR A 44 -1.57 -0.16 -15.36
N LEU A 45 -0.39 -0.55 -14.87
CA LEU A 45 -0.16 -0.87 -13.47
C LEU A 45 -0.33 0.40 -12.63
N VAL A 46 -1.36 0.42 -11.79
CA VAL A 46 -1.60 1.48 -10.81
C VAL A 46 -1.21 0.94 -9.44
N VAL A 47 -0.20 1.55 -8.82
CA VAL A 47 0.21 1.21 -7.46
C VAL A 47 0.02 2.42 -6.55
N ASP A 48 -0.33 2.14 -5.30
CA ASP A 48 -0.44 3.16 -4.27
C ASP A 48 0.81 3.12 -3.37
N LEU A 49 1.71 4.06 -3.62
CA LEU A 49 2.97 4.22 -2.87
C LEU A 49 2.82 5.12 -1.64
N SER A 50 1.59 5.51 -1.27
CA SER A 50 1.37 6.28 -0.04
C SER A 50 1.81 5.49 1.20
N PRO A 51 2.40 6.17 2.20
CA PRO A 51 2.85 5.52 3.42
C PRO A 51 1.66 4.84 4.12
N LYS A 52 1.75 3.52 4.29
CA LYS A 52 0.71 2.73 4.98
C LYS A 52 0.81 2.77 6.49
N PHE A 53 1.96 3.21 7.00
CA PHE A 53 2.21 3.43 8.41
C PHE A 53 2.36 4.93 8.65
N VAL A 54 1.45 5.47 9.46
CA VAL A 54 1.39 6.89 9.81
C VAL A 54 1.30 7.05 11.33
N VAL A 55 1.71 8.21 11.82
CA VAL A 55 1.56 8.56 13.25
C VAL A 55 0.20 9.19 13.45
N GLY A 56 -0.58 8.66 14.39
CA GLY A 56 -1.89 9.18 14.75
C GLY A 56 -1.97 9.62 16.22
N TYR A 57 -2.82 10.61 16.50
CA TYR A 57 -3.13 11.08 17.84
C TYR A 57 -4.50 10.54 18.29
N VAL A 58 -4.57 9.93 19.47
CA VAL A 58 -5.83 9.41 20.03
C VAL A 58 -6.59 10.56 20.69
N GLU A 59 -7.62 11.07 20.00
CA GLU A 59 -8.46 12.17 20.49
C GLU A 59 -9.45 11.71 21.58
N SER A 60 -9.98 10.50 21.45
CA SER A 60 -10.90 9.91 22.44
C SER A 60 -10.84 8.39 22.44
N LYS A 61 -11.18 7.79 23.59
CA LYS A 61 -11.26 6.34 23.83
C LYS A 61 -12.52 6.04 24.62
N GLU A 62 -13.48 5.37 24.00
CA GLU A 62 -14.76 4.98 24.62
C GLU A 62 -14.87 3.46 24.70
N LYS A 63 -15.57 2.92 25.70
CA LYS A 63 -15.77 1.47 25.81
C LYS A 63 -16.70 0.98 24.70
N HIS A 64 -16.36 -0.13 24.05
CA HIS A 64 -17.20 -0.70 23.01
C HIS A 64 -18.54 -1.19 23.61
N PRO A 65 -19.70 -0.81 23.04
CA PRO A 65 -21.00 -1.08 23.64
C PRO A 65 -21.29 -2.58 23.82
N ASN A 66 -20.74 -3.40 22.93
CA ASN A 66 -20.97 -4.86 22.89
C ASN A 66 -19.73 -5.70 23.22
N ALA A 67 -18.64 -5.10 23.71
CA ALA A 67 -17.40 -5.85 23.97
C ALA A 67 -16.63 -5.29 25.17
N ASP A 68 -16.51 -6.09 26.22
CA ASP A 68 -15.95 -5.65 27.50
C ASP A 68 -14.46 -5.32 27.47
N LYS A 69 -13.71 -5.95 26.55
CA LYS A 69 -12.26 -5.81 26.42
C LYS A 69 -11.84 -4.88 25.29
N LEU A 70 -12.79 -4.27 24.58
CA LEU A 70 -12.50 -3.42 23.43
C LEU A 70 -12.90 -1.97 23.70
N SER A 71 -12.15 -1.05 23.12
CA SER A 71 -12.44 0.37 23.09
C SER A 71 -12.60 0.83 21.65
N VAL A 72 -13.52 1.76 21.42
CA VAL A 72 -13.63 2.52 20.18
C VAL A 72 -12.80 3.78 20.35
N CYS A 73 -11.72 3.90 19.59
CA CYS A 73 -10.83 5.06 19.60
C CYS A 73 -11.12 5.94 18.38
N LYS A 74 -11.19 7.25 18.58
CA LYS A 74 -11.10 8.22 17.47
C LYS A 74 -9.65 8.68 17.37
N VAL A 75 -9.02 8.43 16.23
CA VAL A 75 -7.60 8.65 16.01
C VAL A 75 -7.44 9.61 14.83
N ASN A 76 -6.88 10.78 15.10
CA ASN A 76 -6.56 11.77 14.10
C ASN A 76 -5.21 11.44 13.46
N VAL A 77 -5.18 11.20 12.14
CA VAL A 77 -3.98 10.86 11.37
C VAL A 77 -3.46 12.04 10.55
N GLY A 78 -3.88 13.26 10.90
CA GLY A 78 -3.50 14.51 10.25
C GLY A 78 -4.52 14.95 9.19
N GLU A 79 -4.79 14.10 8.20
CA GLU A 79 -5.72 14.42 7.10
C GLU A 79 -7.18 14.11 7.46
N GLU A 80 -7.40 13.11 8.30
CA GLU A 80 -8.73 12.69 8.73
C GLU A 80 -8.71 12.09 10.14
N THR A 81 -9.91 11.95 10.74
CA THR A 81 -10.10 11.22 11.99
C THR A 81 -10.72 9.87 11.71
N LEU A 82 -9.96 8.80 11.98
CA LEU A 82 -10.37 7.42 11.80
C LEU A 82 -10.97 6.84 13.09
N GLN A 83 -11.96 5.96 12.93
CA GLN A 83 -12.49 5.18 14.04
C GLN A 83 -11.82 3.81 14.06
N ILE A 84 -11.11 3.50 15.15
CA ILE A 84 -10.32 2.27 15.30
C ILE A 84 -10.79 1.53 16.55
N VAL A 85 -11.16 0.25 16.42
CA VAL A 85 -11.45 -0.61 17.58
C VAL A 85 -10.13 -1.20 18.08
N CYS A 86 -9.78 -0.89 19.33
CA CYS A 86 -8.54 -1.31 19.96
C CYS A 86 -8.82 -2.11 21.23
N GLY A 87 -8.12 -3.24 21.41
CA GLY A 87 -8.18 -4.07 22.63
C GLY A 87 -6.94 -3.96 23.50
N ALA A 88 -6.01 -3.08 23.17
CA ALA A 88 -4.77 -2.93 23.91
C ALA A 88 -5.05 -2.30 25.30
N PRO A 89 -4.47 -2.85 26.38
CA PRO A 89 -4.76 -2.41 27.75
C PRO A 89 -4.04 -1.12 28.16
N ASN A 90 -3.06 -0.67 27.38
CA ASN A 90 -2.28 0.55 27.61
C ASN A 90 -2.96 1.83 27.09
#